data_AF-A0A0F9H4I6-F1
#
_entry.id   AF-A0A0F9H4I6-F1
#
_cell.length_a   1.000
_cell.length_b   1.000
_cell.length_c   1.000
_cell.angle_alpha   90.00
_cell.angle_beta   90.00
_cell.angle_gamma   90.00
#
_symmetry.space_group_name_H-M   'P 1'
#
loop_
_entity.id
_entity.type
_entity.pdbx_description
1 polymer ?
#
loop_
_entity_poly.entity_id
_entity_poly.type
_entity_poly.pdbx_seq_one_letter_code
_entity_poly.pdbx_strand_id
1 'polypeptide(L)'
;MINQSENITNLATALLKAQRDIGAALKGATNPFFESKYADLRAVIKAIKEPLNKNGITFLQAVDSLGDQHPVIDTILLHESGQYLSTRTPLFCAKPNNPQAFGSGITYSKRYALL
;
A
#
# COMPACT_ATOMS: atom_id res chain seq x y z
N MET A 1 -6.31 -8.47 9.47
CA MET A 1 -5.37 -8.94 10.52
C MET A 1 -3.97 -8.66 10.03
N ILE A 2 -3.05 -8.25 10.92
CA ILE A 2 -1.65 -8.03 10.57
C ILE A 2 -0.90 -9.35 10.82
N ASN A 3 -0.10 -9.78 9.84
CA ASN A 3 0.82 -10.91 9.98
C ASN A 3 2.25 -10.38 10.03
N GLN A 4 3.16 -11.11 10.68
CA GLN A 4 4.55 -10.67 10.84
C GLN A 4 5.50 -11.84 11.08
N SER A 5 6.79 -11.60 10.92
CA SER A 5 7.84 -12.52 11.39
C SER A 5 7.83 -12.66 12.92
N GLU A 6 8.40 -13.76 13.44
CA GLU A 6 8.48 -14.03 14.89
C GLU A 6 9.15 -12.90 15.68
N ASN A 7 10.09 -12.20 15.05
CA ASN A 7 10.76 -11.02 15.57
C ASN A 7 10.71 -9.90 14.51
N ILE A 8 10.51 -8.66 14.97
CA ILE A 8 10.43 -7.46 14.12
C ILE A 8 11.37 -6.33 14.57
N THR A 9 12.36 -6.58 15.44
CA THR A 9 13.20 -5.53 16.05
C THR A 9 13.90 -4.64 15.01
N ASN A 10 14.48 -5.23 13.96
CA ASN A 10 15.18 -4.48 12.91
C ASN A 10 14.18 -3.70 12.05
N LEU A 11 13.09 -4.36 11.65
CA LEU A 11 12.02 -3.74 10.87
C LEU A 11 11.38 -2.57 11.64
N ALA A 12 11.06 -2.73 12.93
CA ALA A 12 10.46 -1.69 13.75
C ALA A 12 11.39 -0.47 13.89
N THR A 13 12.69 -0.71 14.10
CA THR A 13 13.69 0.36 14.16
C THR A 13 13.81 1.10 12.83
N ALA A 14 13.84 0.37 11.72
CA ALA A 14 13.90 0.93 10.37
C ALA A 14 12.63 1.71 10.01
N LEU A 15 11.45 1.21 10.38
CA LEU A 15 10.16 1.86 10.15
C LEU A 15 10.08 3.22 10.86
N LEU A 16 10.53 3.28 12.12
CA LEU A 16 10.57 4.56 12.85
C LEU A 16 11.48 5.58 12.17
N LYS A 17 12.65 5.15 11.66
CA LYS A 17 13.56 6.03 10.92
C LYS A 17 12.93 6.49 9.60
N ALA A 18 12.33 5.57 8.84
CA ALA A 18 11.65 5.89 7.60
C ALA A 18 10.50 6.89 7.84
N GLN A 19 9.67 6.66 8.87
CA GLN A 19 8.52 7.52 9.18
C GLN A 19 8.92 8.98 9.46
N ARG A 20 10.11 9.23 10.01
CA ARG A 20 10.62 10.61 10.23
C ARG A 20 10.90 11.33 8.91
N ASP A 21 11.24 10.59 7.86
CA ASP A 21 11.56 11.11 6.53
C ASP A 21 10.34 11.08 5.58
N ILE A 22 9.27 10.35 5.91
CA ILE A 22 8.03 10.29 5.11
C ILE A 22 7.33 11.65 5.13
N GLY A 23 7.25 12.26 3.94
CA GLY A 23 6.53 13.50 3.71
C GLY A 23 5.03 13.31 3.44
N ALA A 24 4.32 14.41 3.28
CA ALA A 24 2.91 14.39 2.92
C ALA A 24 2.69 13.93 1.46
N ALA A 25 1.72 13.05 1.24
CA ALA A 25 1.24 12.73 -0.10
C ALA A 25 0.46 13.93 -0.69
N LEU A 26 1.03 14.60 -1.68
CA LEU A 26 0.46 15.83 -2.25
C LEU A 26 -0.86 15.56 -2.98
N LYS A 27 -1.89 16.35 -2.67
CA LYS A 27 -3.22 16.27 -3.31
C LYS A 27 -3.22 16.96 -4.68
N GLY A 28 -2.69 16.27 -5.68
CA GLY A 28 -2.56 16.78 -7.05
C GLY A 28 -3.68 16.37 -8.02
N ALA A 29 -4.41 15.29 -7.72
CA ALA A 29 -5.45 14.77 -8.62
C ALA A 29 -6.82 15.38 -8.29
N THR A 30 -7.64 15.63 -9.31
CA THR A 30 -8.99 16.19 -9.17
C THR A 30 -10.03 15.11 -9.44
N ASN A 31 -11.01 14.99 -8.54
CA ASN A 31 -12.17 14.13 -8.77
C ASN A 31 -13.21 14.90 -9.61
N PRO A 32 -13.56 14.45 -10.82
CA PRO A 32 -14.48 15.18 -11.69
C PRO A 32 -15.94 15.17 -11.21
N PHE A 33 -16.31 14.27 -10.29
CA PHE A 33 -17.67 14.15 -9.78
C PHE A 33 -17.93 14.99 -8.52
N PHE A 34 -16.88 15.24 -7.74
CA PHE A 34 -16.97 15.94 -6.45
C PHE A 34 -16.11 17.20 -6.39
N GLU A 35 -15.43 17.56 -7.49
CA GLU A 35 -14.51 18.68 -7.65
C GLU A 35 -13.42 18.79 -6.55
N SER A 36 -13.18 17.69 -5.84
CA SER A 36 -12.25 17.63 -4.71
C SER A 36 -10.87 17.17 -5.16
N LYS A 37 -9.83 17.72 -4.51
CA LYS A 37 -8.45 17.27 -4.70
C LYS A 37 -8.11 16.09 -3.79
N TYR A 38 -7.41 15.10 -4.33
CA TYR A 38 -6.95 13.92 -3.59
C TYR A 38 -5.51 13.54 -3.95
N ALA A 39 -4.84 12.82 -3.05
CA ALA A 39 -3.54 12.21 -3.32
C ALA A 39 -3.78 10.88 -4.06
N ASP A 40 -3.28 10.74 -5.28
CA ASP A 40 -3.39 9.49 -6.02
C ASP A 40 -2.36 8.45 -5.54
N LEU A 41 -2.44 7.22 -6.06
CA LEU A 41 -1.50 6.15 -5.68
C LEU A 41 -0.05 6.54 -5.96
N ARG A 42 0.21 7.30 -7.04
CA ARG A 42 1.57 7.73 -7.40
C ARG A 42 2.12 8.73 -6.39
N ALA A 43 1.30 9.67 -5.93
CA ALA A 43 1.65 10.62 -4.89
C ALA A 43 2.00 9.92 -3.57
N VAL A 44 1.22 8.90 -3.18
CA VAL A 44 1.51 8.09 -1.99
C VAL A 44 2.82 7.32 -2.15
N ILE A 45 3.01 6.60 -3.27
CA ILE A 45 4.25 5.86 -3.54
C ILE A 45 5.48 6.79 -3.53
N LYS A 46 5.36 7.98 -4.14
CA LYS A 46 6.46 8.96 -4.15
C LYS A 46 6.82 9.44 -2.75
N ALA A 47 5.84 9.59 -1.86
CA ALA A 47 6.06 10.04 -0.48
C ALA A 47 6.74 8.97 0.40
N ILE A 48 6.49 7.68 0.15
CA ILE A 48 6.98 6.59 1.02
C ILE A 48 8.18 5.83 0.45
N LYS A 49 8.35 5.74 -0.87
CA LYS A 49 9.31 4.81 -1.49
C LYS A 49 10.75 5.12 -1.13
N GLU A 50 11.17 6.38 -1.22
CA GLU A 50 12.55 6.75 -0.90
C GLU A 50 12.84 6.61 0.61
N PRO A 51 12.00 7.13 1.52
CA PRO A 51 12.22 6.97 2.96
C PRO A 51 12.30 5.51 3.42
N LEU A 52 11.45 4.63 2.86
CA LEU A 52 11.48 3.21 3.15
C LEU A 52 12.77 2.56 2.62
N ASN A 53 13.10 2.78 1.34
CA ASN A 53 14.28 2.19 0.71
C ASN A 53 15.59 2.62 1.39
N LYS A 54 15.71 3.91 1.78
CA LYS A 54 16.86 4.45 2.51
C LYS A 54 17.09 3.75 3.85
N ASN A 55 16.04 3.18 4.43
CA ASN A 55 16.08 2.43 5.69
C ASN A 55 15.99 0.91 5.47
N GLY A 56 16.31 0.41 4.26
CA GLY A 56 16.37 -1.03 3.99
C GLY A 56 15.00 -1.72 3.93
N ILE A 57 13.92 -0.97 3.73
CA ILE A 57 12.55 -1.52 3.66
C ILE A 57 12.04 -1.42 2.23
N THR A 58 11.57 -2.54 1.69
CA THR A 58 10.75 -2.57 0.47
C THR A 58 9.28 -2.74 0.84
N PHE A 59 8.38 -2.14 0.05
CA PHE A 59 6.97 -2.45 0.10
C PHE A 59 6.54 -3.20 -1.17
N LEU A 60 5.75 -4.24 -1.00
CA LEU A 60 5.22 -5.08 -2.07
C LEU A 60 3.70 -5.08 -1.98
N GLN A 61 3.02 -5.06 -3.13
CA GLN A 61 1.57 -5.16 -3.19
C GLN A 61 1.13 -6.13 -4.29
N ALA A 62 0.66 -7.30 -3.87
CA ALA A 62 0.09 -8.32 -4.75
C ALA A 62 -1.44 -8.28 -4.69
N VAL A 63 -2.09 -8.61 -5.81
CA VAL A 63 -3.52 -8.91 -5.81
C VAL A 63 -3.63 -10.41 -5.60
N ASP A 64 -4.26 -10.83 -4.52
CA ASP A 64 -4.63 -12.22 -4.32
C ASP A 64 -6.12 -12.38 -4.65
N SER A 65 -6.39 -13.23 -5.63
CA SER A 65 -7.73 -13.59 -6.09
C SER A 65 -8.00 -15.09 -5.98
N LEU A 66 -7.05 -15.88 -5.46
CA LEU A 66 -7.08 -17.34 -5.45
C LEU A 66 -7.17 -17.82 -3.99
N GLY A 67 -8.39 -17.85 -3.45
CA GLY A 67 -8.66 -18.46 -2.13
C GLY A 67 -9.75 -17.77 -1.32
N ASP A 68 -10.02 -16.49 -1.59
CA ASP A 68 -10.99 -15.69 -0.85
C ASP A 68 -12.29 -15.44 -1.65
N GLN A 69 -13.42 -15.31 -0.95
CA GLN A 69 -14.71 -14.93 -1.58
C GLN A 69 -14.65 -13.58 -2.32
N HIS A 70 -13.71 -12.71 -1.93
CA HIS A 70 -13.43 -11.44 -2.55
C HIS A 70 -11.92 -11.27 -2.75
N PRO A 71 -11.46 -10.73 -3.89
CA PRO A 71 -10.05 -10.43 -4.08
C PRO A 71 -9.52 -9.48 -2.99
N VAL A 72 -8.26 -9.62 -2.63
CA VAL A 72 -7.58 -8.79 -1.62
C VAL A 72 -6.27 -8.23 -2.18
N ILE A 73 -5.82 -7.14 -1.58
CA ILE A 73 -4.47 -6.61 -1.74
C ILE A 73 -3.63 -7.08 -0.56
N ASP A 74 -2.65 -7.93 -0.84
CA ASP A 74 -1.61 -8.28 0.13
C ASP A 74 -0.52 -7.23 0.07
N THR A 75 -0.37 -6.46 1.15
CA THR A 75 0.70 -5.47 1.30
C THR A 75 1.73 -6.01 2.27
N ILE A 76 2.99 -6.05 1.85
CA ILE A 76 4.11 -6.55 2.65
C ILE A 76 5.16 -5.45 2.77
N LEU A 77 5.59 -5.16 4.00
CA LEU A 77 6.80 -4.41 4.29
C LEU A 77 7.90 -5.42 4.64
N LEU A 78 8.94 -5.50 3.82
CA LEU A 78 10.05 -6.44 3.98
C LEU A 78 11.34 -5.65 4.22
N HIS A 79 11.98 -5.91 5.36
CA HIS A 79 13.28 -5.35 5.70
C HIS A 79 14.41 -6.23 5.14
N GLU A 80 15.57 -5.63 4.83
CA GLU A 80 16.76 -6.32 4.32
C GLU A 80 17.26 -7.47 5.21
N SER A 81 16.93 -7.44 6.51
CA SER A 81 17.21 -8.56 7.43
C SER A 81 16.29 -9.77 7.26
N GLY A 82 15.31 -9.73 6.35
CA GLY A 82 14.29 -10.75 6.15
C GLY A 82 13.07 -10.65 7.09
N GLN A 83 13.04 -9.68 8.01
CA GLN A 83 11.88 -9.43 8.86
C GLN A 83 10.77 -8.78 8.05
N TYR A 84 9.51 -9.13 8.35
CA TYR A 84 8.38 -8.63 7.58
C TYR A 84 7.16 -8.32 8.45
N LEU A 85 6.32 -7.44 7.91
CA LEU A 85 4.95 -7.19 8.34
C LEU A 85 4.06 -7.20 7.10
N SER A 86 2.91 -7.87 7.17
CA SER A 86 1.97 -7.91 6.06
C SER A 86 0.53 -7.71 6.51
N THR A 87 -0.27 -7.14 5.61
CA THR A 87 -1.69 -6.87 5.81
C THR A 87 -2.46 -7.28 4.57
N ARG A 88 -3.70 -7.74 4.78
CA ARG A 88 -4.66 -7.96 3.69
C ARG A 88 -5.69 -6.85 3.71
N THR A 89 -5.87 -6.16 2.60
CA THR A 89 -6.89 -5.13 2.41
C THR A 89 -7.91 -5.60 1.38
N PRO A 90 -9.22 -5.61 1.69
CA PRO A 90 -10.23 -6.00 0.72
C PRO A 90 -10.16 -5.15 -0.57
N LEU A 91 -10.27 -5.83 -1.71
CA LEU A 91 -10.43 -5.16 -3.01
C LEU A 91 -11.91 -4.88 -3.23
N PHE A 92 -12.27 -3.59 -3.30
CA PHE A 92 -13.64 -3.18 -3.61
C PHE A 92 -13.74 -2.82 -5.09
N CYS A 93 -14.58 -3.53 -5.84
CA CYS A 93 -14.89 -3.24 -7.24
C CYS A 93 -16.39 -3.43 -7.50
N ALA A 94 -17.07 -2.37 -7.95
CA ALA A 94 -18.50 -2.42 -8.24
C ALA A 94 -18.85 -3.30 -9.46
N LYS A 95 -17.92 -3.49 -10.40
CA LYS A 95 -18.13 -4.29 -11.62
C LYS A 95 -16.92 -5.22 -11.87
N PRO A 96 -16.79 -6.34 -11.15
CA PRO A 96 -15.60 -7.21 -11.21
C PRO A 96 -15.31 -7.76 -12.61
N ASN A 97 -16.34 -8.03 -13.40
CA ASN A 97 -16.21 -8.56 -14.77
C ASN A 97 -15.82 -7.49 -15.82
N ASN A 98 -15.72 -6.23 -15.42
CA ASN A 98 -15.23 -5.16 -16.29
C ASN A 98 -13.75 -4.89 -15.98
N PRO A 99 -12.81 -5.14 -16.92
CA PRO A 99 -11.38 -5.00 -16.66
C PRO A 99 -10.96 -3.60 -16.21
N GLN A 100 -11.60 -2.56 -16.74
CA GLN A 100 -11.29 -1.17 -16.39
C GLN A 100 -11.77 -0.81 -14.98
N ALA A 101 -12.98 -1.23 -14.62
CA ALA A 101 -13.51 -1.07 -13.27
C ALA A 101 -12.68 -1.85 -12.26
N PHE A 102 -12.26 -3.07 -12.61
CA PHE A 102 -11.38 -3.89 -11.77
C PHE A 102 -10.01 -3.25 -11.56
N GLY A 103 -9.36 -2.77 -12.63
CA GLY A 103 -8.10 -2.04 -12.54
C GLY A 103 -8.19 -0.75 -11.69
N SER A 104 -9.32 -0.06 -11.78
CA SER A 104 -9.60 1.11 -10.95
C SER A 104 -9.75 0.73 -9.46
N GLY A 105 -10.48 -0.36 -9.18
CA GLY A 105 -10.61 -0.93 -7.83
C GLY A 105 -9.26 -1.33 -7.22
N ILE A 106 -8.40 -2.00 -8.00
CA ILE A 106 -7.03 -2.35 -7.57
C ILE A 106 -6.25 -1.09 -7.18
N THR A 107 -6.26 -0.06 -8.04
CA THR A 107 -5.52 1.19 -7.81
C THR A 107 -6.01 1.89 -6.55
N TYR A 108 -7.32 1.88 -6.32
CA TYR A 108 -7.93 2.46 -5.13
C TYR A 108 -7.53 1.69 -3.88
N SER A 109 -7.74 0.37 -3.84
CA SER A 109 -7.40 -0.46 -2.68
C SER A 109 -5.91 -0.44 -2.35
N LYS A 110 -5.02 -0.47 -3.35
CA LYS A 110 -3.57 -0.32 -3.15
C LYS A 110 -3.20 0.98 -2.48
N ARG A 111 -3.88 2.08 -2.83
CA ARG A 111 -3.64 3.38 -2.20
C ARG A 111 -4.02 3.36 -0.73
N TYR A 112 -5.21 2.86 -0.38
CA TYR A 112 -5.65 2.78 1.02
C TYR A 112 -4.82 1.81 1.86
N ALA A 113 -4.28 0.76 1.26
CA ALA A 113 -3.41 -0.17 1.96
C ALA A 113 -2.03 0.44 2.33
N LEU A 114 -1.66 1.59 1.75
CA LEU A 114 -0.41 2.31 2.03
C LEU A 114 -0.60 3.58 2.88
N LEU A 115 -1.84 3.97 3.17
CA LEU A 115 -2.19 5.13 4.01
C LEU A 115 -2.47 4.67 5.44
#